data_AF-A0A497NT58-F1
#
_entry.id   AF-A0A497NT58-F1
#
_cell.length_a   1.000
_cell.length_b   1.000
_cell.length_c   1.000
_cell.angle_alpha   90.00
_cell.angle_beta   90.00
_cell.angle_gamma   90.00
#
_symmetry.space_group_name_H-M   'P 1'
#
loop_
_entity.id
_entity.type
_entity.pdbx_description
1 polymer ?
#
loop_
_entity_poly.entity_id
_entity_poly.type
_entity_poly.pdbx_seq_one_letter_code
_entity_poly.pdbx_strand_id
1 'polypeptide(L)' 'MGLVGAGFLADKFATCYRQDPRVKLVAVASRTEAHARSFAEKHGIKAWYTDYEEMI' A
#
# COMPACT_ATOMS: atom_id res chain seq x y z
N MET A 1 6.17 6.93 -2.46
CA MET A 1 6.56 5.51 -2.63
C MET A 1 5.30 4.67 -2.83
N GLY A 2 5.37 3.70 -3.74
CA GLY A 2 4.33 2.69 -3.96
C GLY A 2 4.72 1.37 -3.29
N LEU A 3 3.75 0.65 -2.74
CA LEU A 3 3.95 -0.66 -2.13
C LEU A 3 3.30 -1.73 -2.99
N VAL A 4 4.08 -2.69 -3.48
CA VAL A 4 3.54 -3.85 -4.21
C VAL A 4 3.41 -5.02 -3.24
N GLY A 5 2.18 -5.49 -3.05
CA GLY A 5 1.80 -6.52 -2.11
C GLY A 5 1.09 -5.97 -0.87
N ALA A 6 -0.10 -6.51 -0.58
CA ALA A 6 -0.92 -6.15 0.58
C ALA A 6 -1.06 -7.30 1.59
N GLY A 7 0.04 -8.04 1.82
CA GLY A 7 0.08 -9.18 2.73
C GLY A 7 0.42 -8.83 4.20
N PHE A 8 0.62 -9.85 5.03
CA PHE A 8 0.96 -9.68 6.45
C PHE A 8 2.23 -8.84 6.68
N LEU A 9 3.28 -9.09 5.90
CA LEU A 9 4.54 -8.36 6.04
C LEU A 9 4.45 -6.91 5.54
N ALA A 10 3.64 -6.68 4.50
CA ALA A 10 3.35 -5.34 3.99
C ALA A 10 2.72 -4.43 5.06
N ASP A 11 1.91 -4.99 5.96
CA ASP A 11 1.29 -4.25 7.07
C ASP A 11 2.34 -3.73 8.07
N LYS A 12 3.36 -4.55 8.35
CA LYS A 12 4.50 -4.15 9.18
C LYS A 12 5.30 -3.04 8.52
N PHE A 13 5.60 -3.17 7.22
CA PHE A 13 6.29 -2.11 6.48
C PHE A 13 5.52 -0.80 6.47
N ALA A 14 4.21 -0.82 6.19
CA ALA A 14 3.39 0.38 6.20
C ALA A 14 3.38 1.06 7.58
N THR A 15 3.37 0.27 8.66
CA THR A 15 3.49 0.79 10.03
C THR A 15 4.84 1.45 10.27
N CYS A 16 5.94 0.83 9.84
CA CYS A 16 7.29 1.42 9.96
C CYS A 16 7.40 2.72 9.16
N TYR A 17 6.93 2.74 7.91
CA TYR A 17 6.99 3.95 7.08
C TYR A 17 6.11 5.08 7.61
N ARG A 18 5.00 4.78 8.29
CA ARG A 18 4.17 5.79 8.95
C ARG A 18 4.89 6.48 10.12
N GLN A 19 5.91 5.83 10.70
CA GLN A 19 6.71 6.43 11.78
C GLN A 19 7.81 7.37 11.24
N ASP A 20 8.19 7.26 9.97
CA ASP A 20 9.19 8.15 9.37
C ASP A 20 8.51 9.32 8.62
N PRO A 21 8.63 10.57 9.09
CA PRO A 21 7.98 11.73 8.45
C PRO A 21 8.55 12.04 7.07
N ARG A 22 9.71 11.48 6.68
CA ARG A 22 10.33 11.68 5.37
C ARG A 22 9.73 10.76 4.30
N VAL A 23 8.96 9.75 4.70
CA VAL A 23 8.41 8.75 3.78
C VAL A 23 6.89 8.81 3.81
N LYS A 24 6.30 8.82 2.61
CA LYS A 24 4.84 8.72 2.45
C LYS A 24 4.48 7.63 1.47
N LEU A 25 3.68 6.69 1.96
CA LEU A 25 2.95 5.72 1.15
C LEU A 25 1.82 6.45 0.43
N VAL A 26 1.90 6.47 -0.90
CA VAL A 26 0.92 7.16 -1.76
C VAL A 26 0.07 6.19 -2.57
N ALA A 27 0.59 4.99 -2.83
CA ALA A 27 -0.07 3.96 -3.61
C ALA A 27 0.21 2.56 -3.02
N VAL A 28 -0.74 1.64 -3.21
CA VAL A 28 -0.57 0.21 -2.96
C VAL A 28 -1.08 -0.60 -4.16
N ALA A 29 -0.34 -1.60 -4.60
CA ALA A 29 -0.78 -2.54 -5.63
C ALA A 29 -0.92 -3.95 -5.04
N SER A 30 -1.99 -4.65 -5.35
CA SER A 30 -2.15 -6.07 -4.98
C SER A 30 -3.08 -6.76 -5.96
N ARG A 31 -2.71 -7.97 -6.40
CA ARG A 31 -3.51 -8.80 -7.33
C ARG A 31 -4.97 -8.99 -6.93
N THR A 32 -5.25 -8.95 -5.63
CA THR A 32 -6.62 -9.08 -5.10
C THR A 32 -7.12 -7.69 -4.71
N GLU A 33 -8.13 -7.19 -5.42
CA GLU A 33 -8.74 -5.87 -5.19
C GLU A 33 -9.16 -5.67 -3.73
N ALA A 34 -9.84 -6.67 -3.16
CA ALA A 34 -10.28 -6.62 -1.76
C ALA A 34 -9.11 -6.38 -0.77
N HIS A 35 -7.95 -6.98 -1.04
CA HIS A 35 -6.76 -6.75 -0.22
C HIS A 35 -6.14 -5.37 -0.47
N ALA A 36 -6.01 -4.95 -1.74
CA ALA A 36 -5.47 -3.63 -2.08
C ALA A 36 -6.28 -2.51 -1.42
N ARG A 37 -7.61 -2.58 -1.57
CA ARG A 37 -8.54 -1.61 -1.03
C ARG A 37 -8.57 -1.62 0.50
N SER A 38 -8.71 -2.80 1.12
CA SER A 38 -8.72 -2.90 2.59
C SER A 38 -7.42 -2.37 3.20
N PHE A 39 -6.28 -2.63 2.55
CA PHE A 39 -5.00 -2.10 2.98
C PHE A 39 -4.91 -0.58 2.83
N ALA A 40 -5.37 -0.04 1.70
CA ALA A 40 -5.40 1.39 1.45
C ALA A 40 -6.29 2.12 2.47
N GLU A 41 -7.47 1.60 2.77
CA GLU A 41 -8.37 2.15 3.79
C GLU A 41 -7.73 2.08 5.19
N LYS A 42 -7.15 0.94 5.57
CA LYS A 42 -6.49 0.75 6.87
C LYS A 42 -5.31 1.71 7.09
N HIS A 43 -4.53 1.98 6.03
CA HIS A 43 -3.32 2.80 6.10
C HIS A 43 -3.50 4.23 5.56
N GLY A 44 -4.72 4.62 5.16
CA GLY A 44 -5.03 5.96 4.65
C GLY A 44 -4.32 6.30 3.34
N ILE A 45 -4.10 5.31 2.48
CA ILE A 45 -3.44 5.46 1.19
C ILE A 45 -4.46 5.93 0.16
N LYS A 46 -4.10 6.94 -0.65
CA LYS A 46 -5.02 7.59 -1.58
C LYS A 46 -5.27 6.81 -2.87
N ALA A 47 -4.31 5.98 -3.29
CA ALA A 47 -4.41 5.19 -4.51
C ALA A 47 -4.19 3.71 -4.22
N TRP A 48 -5.00 2.87 -4.85
CA TRP A 48 -4.85 1.42 -4.82
C TRP A 48 -5.02 0.87 -6.24
N TYR A 49 -4.26 -0.17 -6.56
CA TYR A 49 -4.24 -0.79 -7.88
C TYR A 49 -4.32 -2.31 -7.75
N THR A 50 -4.96 -2.94 -8.71
CA THR A 50 -4.98 -4.41 -8.84
C THR A 50 -3.77 -4.93 -9.62
N ASP A 51 -3.26 -4.09 -10.53
CA ASP A 51 -2.06 -4.33 -11.29
C ASP A 51 -0.93 -3.40 -10.82
N TYR A 52 0.28 -3.94 -10.72
CA TYR A 52 1.45 -3.13 -10.41
C TYR A 52 1.91 -2.33 -11.64
N GLU A 53 1.59 -2.76 -12.87
CA GLU A 53 1.90 -2.02 -14.09
C GLU A 53 1.09 -0.71 -14.18
N GLU A 54 -0.13 -0.68 -13.64
CA GLU A 54 -0.92 0.56 -13.51
C GLU A 54 -0.37 1.51 -12.43
N MET A 55 0.54 1.05 -11.57
CA MET A 55 1.14 1.83 -10.49
C MET A 55 2.44 2.55 -10.93
N ILE A 56 2.99 2.23 -12.11
CA ILE A 56 4.28 2.77 -12.62
C ILE A 56 4.13 4.23 -13.04
#